data_AF-A0A453S026-F1
#
_entry.id   AF-A0A453S026-F1
#
_cell.length_a   1.000
_cell.length_b   1.000
_cell.length_c   1.000
_cell.angle_alpha   90.00
_cell.angle_beta   90.00
_cell.angle_gamma   90.00
#
_symmetry.space_group_name_H-M   'P 1'
#
loop_
_entity.id
_entity.type
_entity.pdbx_description
1 polymer ?
#
loop_
_entity_poly.entity_id
_entity_poly.type
_entity_poly.pdbx_seq_one_letter_code
_entity_poly.pdbx_strand_id
1 'polypeptide(L)'
;LMQLGLLTNGFKLLKTGGSLVYSTCSLTVAQNENVVQQFLSKHPSAELLKINPADSWPCRSGGIQKTLRFDPATSQTSGLFVAKFVKL
;
A
#
# COMPACT_ATOMS: atom_id res chain seq x y z
N LEU A 1 2.29 5.22 13.73
CA LEU A 1 3.02 4.40 14.72
C LEU A 1 2.65 2.93 14.65
N MET A 2 1.40 2.52 14.94
CA MET A 2 0.99 1.10 14.85
C MET A 2 1.06 0.51 13.43
N GLN A 3 0.38 1.13 12.46
CA GLN A 3 0.32 0.65 11.08
C GLN A 3 1.71 0.53 10.42
N LEU A 4 2.57 1.53 10.63
CA LEU A 4 3.96 1.50 10.17
C LEU A 4 4.74 0.34 10.80
N GLY A 5 4.52 0.05 12.09
CA GLY A 5 5.16 -1.08 12.77
C GLY A 5 4.76 -2.43 12.17
N LEU A 6 3.46 -2.62 11.91
CA LEU A 6 2.94 -3.84 11.27
C LEU A 6 3.53 -4.05 9.87
N LEU A 7 3.51 -3.01 9.04
CA LEU A 7 4.11 -3.05 7.70
C LEU A 7 5.61 -3.37 7.76
N THR A 8 6.35 -2.69 8.65
CA THR A 8 7.78 -2.90 8.84
C THR A 8 8.10 -4.33 9.28
N ASN A 9 7.35 -4.87 10.24
CA ASN A 9 7.57 -6.22 10.74
C ASN A 9 7.26 -7.28 9.67
N GLY A 10 6.15 -7.13 8.94
CA GLY A 10 5.83 -8.02 7.82
C GLY A 10 6.92 -8.00 6.74
N PHE A 11 7.46 -6.82 6.43
CA PHE A 11 8.49 -6.68 5.40
C PHE A 11 9.83 -7.32 5.80
N LYS A 12 10.21 -7.23 7.07
CA LYS A 12 11.44 -7.87 7.60
C LYS A 12 11.44 -9.38 7.37
N LEU A 13 10.27 -10.01 7.48
CA LEU A 13 10.10 -11.47 7.33
C LEU A 13 10.17 -11.94 5.87
N LEU A 14 10.12 -11.03 4.89
CA LEU A 14 10.28 -11.40 3.50
C LEU A 14 11.72 -11.82 3.19
N LYS A 15 11.86 -12.86 2.37
CA LYS A 15 13.09 -13.11 1.61
C LYS A 15 13.25 -12.09 0.48
N THR A 16 14.46 -11.89 -0.02
CA THR A 16 14.70 -11.14 -1.27
C THR A 16 13.89 -11.76 -2.42
N GLY A 17 13.30 -10.89 -3.24
CA GLY A 17 12.28 -11.19 -4.26
C GLY A 17 10.87 -11.41 -3.69
N GLY A 18 10.70 -11.48 -2.37
CA GLY A 18 9.39 -11.66 -1.73
C GLY A 18 8.50 -10.42 -1.85
N SER A 19 7.18 -10.62 -1.91
CA SER A 19 6.20 -9.53 -2.00
C SER A 19 5.36 -9.41 -0.72
N LEU A 20 4.98 -8.19 -0.36
CA LEU A 20 4.07 -7.89 0.75
C LEU A 20 2.98 -6.93 0.26
N VAL A 21 1.73 -7.20 0.63
CA VAL A 21 0.61 -6.29 0.40
C VAL A 21 0.24 -5.62 1.71
N TYR A 22 0.19 -4.30 1.68
CA TYR A 22 -0.34 -3.46 2.74
C TYR A 22 -1.73 -2.97 2.34
N SER A 23 -2.71 -3.12 3.22
CA SER A 23 -4.08 -2.66 2.96
C SER A 23 -4.78 -2.18 4.22
N THR A 24 -5.66 -1.20 4.09
CA THR A 24 -6.48 -0.65 5.18
C THR A 24 -7.91 -0.41 4.72
N CYS A 25 -8.89 -0.54 5.62
CA CYS A 25 -10.26 -0.07 5.39
C CYS A 25 -10.43 1.36 5.90
N SER A 26 -9.54 2.27 5.47
CA SER A 26 -9.52 3.66 5.92
C SER A 26 -9.35 4.62 4.75
N LEU A 27 -10.06 5.75 4.83
CA LEU A 27 -9.90 6.85 3.88
C LEU A 27 -8.77 7.81 4.29
N THR A 28 -8.27 7.75 5.52
CA THR A 28 -7.34 8.74 6.06
C THR A 28 -5.95 8.65 5.43
N VAL A 29 -5.40 9.80 5.01
CA VAL A 29 -4.04 9.89 4.47
C VAL A 29 -2.99 9.48 5.52
N ALA A 30 -3.25 9.78 6.79
CA ALA A 30 -2.38 9.44 7.91
C ALA A 30 -2.15 7.94 8.10
N GLN A 31 -3.16 7.10 7.79
CA GLN A 31 -3.03 5.64 7.86
C GLN A 31 -2.54 5.02 6.54
N ASN A 32 -2.56 5.77 5.44
CA ASN A 32 -2.29 5.26 4.10
C ASN A 32 -0.97 5.83 3.56
N GLU A 33 -1.02 6.93 2.80
CA GLU A 33 0.14 7.51 2.12
C GLU A 33 1.26 7.88 3.10
N ASN A 34 0.91 8.43 4.27
CA ASN A 34 1.92 8.79 5.28
C ASN A 34 2.66 7.54 5.79
N VAL A 35 1.97 6.41 5.95
CA VAL A 35 2.59 5.14 6.35
C VAL A 35 3.50 4.63 5.23
N VAL A 36 3.05 4.65 3.98
CA VAL A 36 3.82 4.20 2.82
C VAL A 36 5.08 5.06 2.62
N GLN A 37 4.96 6.39 2.67
CA GLN A 37 6.09 7.32 2.55
C GLN A 37 7.12 7.10 3.65
N GLN A 38 6.68 7.04 4.92
CA GLN A 38 7.59 6.80 6.04
C GLN A 38 8.26 5.42 5.94
N PHE A 39 7.52 4.40 5.52
CA PHE A 39 8.06 3.06 5.32
C PHE A 39 9.16 3.04 4.26
N LEU A 40 8.89 3.58 3.06
CA LEU A 40 9.85 3.63 1.96
C LEU A 40 11.11 4.44 2.32
N SER A 41 10.97 5.55 3.04
CA SER A 41 12.12 6.35 3.49
C SER A 41 13.09 5.59 4.41
N LYS A 42 12.60 4.54 5.09
CA LYS A 42 13.36 3.74 6.07
C LYS A 42 13.80 2.38 5.53
N HIS A 43 13.29 1.96 4.37
CA HIS A 43 13.54 0.63 3.81
C HIS A 43 13.95 0.77 2.34
N PRO A 44 15.23 1.11 2.06
CA PRO A 44 15.71 1.31 0.69
C PRO A 44 15.67 0.03 -0.17
N SER A 45 15.58 -1.15 0.45
CA SER A 45 15.36 -2.43 -0.25
C SER A 45 13.89 -2.70 -0.57
N ALA A 46 12.97 -1.79 -0.27
CA ALA A 46 11.57 -1.93 -0.63
C ALA A 46 11.25 -1.13 -1.89
N GLU A 47 10.59 -1.77 -2.86
CA GLU A 47 10.07 -1.09 -4.04
C GLU A 47 8.55 -1.29 -4.15
N LEU A 48 7.81 -0.23 -4.47
CA LEU A 48 6.39 -0.33 -4.83
C LEU A 48 6.22 -1.00 -6.20
N LEU A 49 5.31 -1.96 -6.28
CA LEU A 49 4.93 -2.64 -7.51
C LEU A 49 3.52 -2.26 -7.96
N LYS A 50 3.34 -2.17 -9.29
CA LYS A 50 2.00 -2.10 -9.87
C LYS A 50 1.23 -3.39 -9.57
N ILE A 51 -0.06 -3.25 -9.28
CA ILE A 51 -0.96 -4.38 -9.10
C ILE A 51 -1.59 -4.66 -10.47
N ASN A 52 -1.10 -5.69 -11.16
CA ASN A 52 -1.40 -5.92 -12.57
C ASN A 52 -2.86 -6.25 -12.95
N PRO A 53 -3.76 -6.72 -12.07
CA PRO A 53 -5.20 -6.73 -12.38
C PRO A 53 -5.94 -5.43 -12.03
N ALA A 54 -5.27 -4.43 -11.43
CA ALA A 54 -5.97 -3.25 -10.91
C ALA A 54 -6.53 -2.32 -11.99
N ASP A 55 -6.02 -2.39 -13.22
CA ASP A 55 -6.50 -1.55 -14.33
C ASP A 55 -7.97 -1.80 -14.68
N SER A 56 -8.52 -2.99 -14.35
CA SER A 56 -9.93 -3.34 -14.55
C SER A 56 -10.80 -3.20 -13.30
N TRP A 57 -10.21 -2.83 -12.17
CA TRP A 57 -10.95 -2.69 -10.91
C TRP A 57 -11.63 -1.33 -10.82
N PRO A 58 -12.81 -1.24 -10.16
CA PRO A 58 -13.44 0.04 -9.88
C PRO A 58 -12.67 0.73 -8.75
N CYS A 59 -11.50 1.26 -9.07
CA CYS A 59 -10.58 1.92 -8.14
C CYS A 59 -9.92 3.12 -8.79
N ARG A 60 -9.27 3.95 -7.98
CA ARG A 60 -8.48 5.08 -8.46
C ARG A 60 -7.06 5.00 -7.91
N SER A 61 -6.16 5.73 -8.54
CA SER A 61 -4.81 5.90 -8.01
C SER A 61 -4.85 6.58 -6.64
N GLY A 62 -4.03 6.11 -5.71
CA GLY A 62 -3.79 6.79 -4.44
C GLY A 62 -2.91 8.03 -4.60
N GLY A 63 -2.58 8.69 -3.48
CA GLY A 63 -1.67 9.85 -3.51
C GLY A 63 -0.20 9.52 -3.83
N ILE A 64 0.12 8.23 -3.96
CA ILE A 64 1.45 7.73 -4.34
C ILE A 64 1.29 6.82 -5.55
N GLN A 65 2.16 6.96 -6.55
CA GLN A 65 2.14 6.07 -7.72
C GLN A 65 2.21 4.59 -7.32
N LYS A 66 1.55 3.74 -8.09
CA LYS A 66 1.43 2.28 -7.85
C LYS A 66 0.64 1.90 -6.58
N THR A 67 -0.06 2.85 -5.94
CA THR A 67 -1.02 2.58 -4.85
C THR A 67 -2.45 2.80 -5.34
N LEU A 68 -3.40 2.13 -4.70
CA LEU A 68 -4.81 2.14 -5.10
C LEU A 68 -5.69 2.62 -3.95
N ARG A 69 -6.77 3.32 -4.31
CA ARG A 69 -7.87 3.71 -3.44
C ARG A 69 -9.20 3.23 -4.01
N PHE A 70 -10.05 2.81 -3.10
CA PHE A 70 -11.46 2.52 -3.31
C PHE A 70 -12.23 3.46 -2.39
N ASP A 71 -13.32 4.03 -2.89
CA ASP A 71 -14.14 5.00 -2.18
C ASP A 71 -15.59 4.93 -2.64
N PRO A 72 -16.53 5.58 -1.94
CA PRO A 72 -17.95 5.48 -2.29
C PRO A 72 -18.25 5.92 -3.72
N ALA A 73 -17.54 6.93 -4.24
CA ALA A 73 -17.80 7.50 -5.56
C ALA A 73 -17.28 6.61 -6.70
N THR A 74 -16.10 6.01 -6.53
CA THR A 74 -15.44 5.23 -7.60
C THR A 74 -15.82 3.76 -7.55
N SER A 75 -15.99 3.21 -6.35
CA SER A 75 -16.05 1.76 -6.12
C SER A 75 -17.30 1.29 -5.38
N GLN A 76 -18.16 2.21 -4.91
CA GLN A 76 -19.30 1.89 -4.04
C GLN A 76 -18.89 1.12 -2.77
N THR A 77 -17.71 1.44 -2.22
CA THR A 77 -17.20 0.84 -0.97
C THR A 77 -17.06 1.89 0.12
N SER A 78 -16.98 1.45 1.39
CA SER A 78 -16.76 2.34 2.53
C SER A 78 -15.33 2.92 2.64
N GLY A 79 -14.43 2.56 1.72
CA GLY A 79 -13.04 3.01 1.72
C GLY A 79 -12.06 1.85 1.90
N LEU A 80 -11.14 1.70 0.94
CA LEU A 80 -10.01 0.76 1.00
C LEU A 80 -8.78 1.40 0.36
N PHE A 81 -7.60 1.10 0.91
CA PHE A 81 -6.31 1.46 0.35
C PHE A 81 -5.45 0.21 0.17
N VAL A 82 -4.69 0.14 -0.93
CA VAL A 82 -3.80 -1.00 -1.23
C VAL A 82 -2.46 -0.52 -1.77
N ALA A 83 -1.36 -1.05 -1.22
CA ALA A 83 -0.01 -0.89 -1.71
C ALA A 83 0.72 -2.24 -1.73
N LYS A 84 1.38 -2.58 -2.85
CA LYS A 84 2.18 -3.80 -2.98
C LYS A 84 3.66 -3.45 -3.03
N PHE A 85 4.45 -4.14 -2.23
CA PHE A 85 5.90 -3.99 -2.17
C PHE A 85 6.60 -5.27 -2.59
N VAL A 86 7.81 -5.14 -3.15
CA VAL A 86 8.80 -6.22 -3.27
C VAL A 86 10.03 -5.89 -2.44
N LYS A 87 10.65 -6.90 -1.86
CA LYS A 87 11.96 -6.79 -1.23
C LYS A 87 13.03 -7.11 -2.28
N LEU A 88 13.86 -6.13 -2.60
CA LEU A 88 14.97 -6.26 -3.54
C LEU A 88 16.09 -7.17 -2.99
#